data_AF-A0A9P5AA37-F1
#
_entry.id   AF-A0A9P5AA37-F1
#
_cell.length_a   1.000
_cell.length_b   1.000
_cell.length_c   1.000
_cell.angle_alpha   90.00
_cell.angle_beta   90.00
_cell.angle_gamma   90.00
#
_symmetry.space_group_name_H-M   'P 1'
#
loop_
_entity.id
_entity.type
_entity.pdbx_description
1 polymer ?
#
loop_
_entity_poly.entity_id
_entity_poly.type
_entity_poly.pdbx_seq_one_letter_code
_entity_poly.pdbx_strand_id
1 'polypeptide(L)'
;MGPRSVKDATRFTSTIPHATSKTAQRTPRIPGETPEQRVRRLRQAHLAAQNAQISKTDRIIDASRKFFDVAHRWTVGSIVVFTAVAGVVSLYSVWDMVQYNRARRAEWIEAQKRLEADELAMARLAYIKGEATEEQILLVEEANQAAEARGEKLPPLLEAPSHRTHFEERIKPTFQENTEESAAKTSTGKGVLGIFSGVLGGGEKKEEESKDDLQDYQIQLMKLEQVNKSRLEEARAVERKRERQQNGGPLDRLGGEPAAGSTSGKSWWKFW
;
A
#
# COMPACT_ATOMS: atom_id res chain seq x y z
N MET A 1 68.65 35.86 45.45
CA MET A 1 67.89 34.91 44.60
C MET A 1 67.17 35.73 43.53
N GLY A 2 67.76 35.90 42.35
CA GLY A 2 67.19 36.68 41.25
C GLY A 2 66.25 35.84 40.37
N PRO A 3 65.33 36.47 39.60
CA PRO A 3 64.35 35.78 38.77
C PRO A 3 65.03 35.00 37.63
N ARG A 4 64.65 33.74 37.46
CA ARG A 4 65.15 32.84 36.41
C ARG A 4 64.71 33.36 35.03
N SER A 5 65.69 33.74 34.21
CA SER A 5 65.47 34.28 32.85
C SER A 5 65.07 33.16 31.88
N VAL A 6 63.99 33.40 31.13
CA VAL A 6 63.41 32.49 30.12
C VAL A 6 64.42 32.13 29.02
N LYS A 7 65.47 32.95 28.83
CA LYS A 7 66.54 32.70 27.84
C LYS A 7 67.41 31.47 28.15
N ASP A 8 67.36 30.94 29.37
CA ASP A 8 68.12 29.75 29.77
C ASP A 8 67.37 28.43 29.48
N ALA A 9 66.05 28.50 29.27
CA ALA A 9 65.20 27.31 29.04
C ALA A 9 65.33 26.71 27.63
N THR A 10 65.94 27.41 26.68
CA THR A 10 66.11 26.94 25.29
C THR A 10 67.55 26.53 24.97
N ARG A 11 68.46 26.55 25.94
CA ARG A 11 69.87 26.19 25.71
C ARG A 11 70.13 24.69 25.72
N PHE A 12 69.13 23.88 26.08
CA PHE A 12 69.22 22.41 26.16
C PHE A 12 68.27 21.66 25.24
N THR A 13 67.40 22.35 24.49
CA THR A 13 66.63 21.71 23.41
C THR A 13 67.40 21.91 22.11
N SER A 14 68.29 20.97 21.82
CA SER A 14 68.88 20.79 20.48
C SER A 14 67.75 20.84 19.44
N THR A 15 67.62 21.95 18.72
CA THR A 15 66.73 22.09 17.56
C THR A 15 67.42 21.60 16.28
N ILE A 16 68.47 20.79 16.42
CA ILE A 16 68.99 20.01 15.31
C ILE A 16 68.05 18.80 15.21
N PRO A 17 67.31 18.61 14.10
CA PRO A 17 66.58 17.37 13.90
C PRO A 17 67.60 16.23 13.95
N HIS A 18 67.64 15.48 15.05
CA HIS A 18 68.45 14.28 15.14
C HIS A 18 67.95 13.35 14.03
N ALA A 19 68.75 13.23 12.98
CA ALA A 19 68.56 12.32 11.87
C ALA A 19 68.77 10.87 12.35
N THR A 20 67.91 10.41 13.25
CA THR A 20 67.55 8.99 13.31
C THR A 20 66.51 8.75 12.21
N SER A 21 66.89 9.08 10.97
CA SER A 21 66.20 8.56 9.80
C SER A 21 66.52 7.07 9.79
N LYS A 22 65.57 6.27 10.27
CA LYS A 22 65.46 4.85 9.93
C LYS A 22 65.91 4.70 8.48
N THR A 23 67.05 4.05 8.25
CA THR A 23 67.71 3.95 6.95
C THR A 23 66.65 3.64 5.91
N ALA A 24 66.28 4.63 5.09
CA ALA A 24 65.28 4.45 4.06
C ALA A 24 65.87 3.40 3.11
N GLN A 25 65.42 2.15 3.24
CA GLN A 25 65.86 1.06 2.42
C GLN A 25 65.70 1.51 0.97
N ARG A 26 66.83 1.69 0.28
CA ARG A 26 66.88 2.17 -1.10
C ARG A 26 66.15 1.11 -1.93
N THR A 27 64.91 1.41 -2.30
CA THR A 27 64.16 0.54 -3.20
C THR A 27 64.94 0.39 -4.50
N PRO A 28 65.05 -0.83 -5.04
CA PRO A 28 65.90 -1.10 -6.20
C PRO A 28 65.50 -0.19 -7.36
N ARG A 29 66.52 0.44 -7.98
CA ARG A 29 66.34 1.39 -9.08
C ARG A 29 66.13 0.57 -10.35
N ILE A 30 64.96 0.68 -10.95
CA ILE A 30 64.65 0.00 -12.21
C ILE A 30 65.34 0.80 -13.33
N PRO A 31 66.20 0.18 -14.15
CA PRO A 31 66.89 0.90 -15.24
C PRO A 31 65.88 1.31 -16.33
N GLY A 32 65.88 2.60 -16.70
CA GLY A 32 65.02 3.16 -17.76
C GLY A 32 63.73 3.90 -17.31
N GLU A 33 63.46 3.98 -16.01
CA GLU A 33 62.28 4.69 -15.44
C GLU A 33 62.44 6.23 -15.52
N THR A 34 61.39 6.94 -15.96
CA THR A 34 61.36 8.42 -15.92
C THR A 34 61.23 8.93 -14.46
N PRO A 35 61.75 10.13 -14.14
CA PRO A 35 61.68 10.67 -12.78
C PRO A 35 60.25 10.79 -12.24
N GLU A 36 59.28 11.11 -13.09
CA GLU A 36 57.87 11.20 -12.69
C GLU A 36 57.25 9.84 -12.39
N GLN A 37 57.57 8.84 -13.21
CA GLN A 37 57.10 7.47 -13.03
C GLN A 37 57.66 6.87 -11.74
N ARG A 38 58.90 7.23 -11.37
CA ARG A 38 59.49 6.90 -10.07
C ARG A 38 58.68 7.42 -8.90
N VAL A 39 58.31 8.69 -8.94
CA VAL A 39 57.54 9.33 -7.87
C VAL A 39 56.17 8.68 -7.76
N ARG A 40 55.49 8.40 -8.88
CA ARG A 40 54.20 7.70 -8.88
C ARG A 40 54.31 6.32 -8.25
N ARG A 41 55.32 5.52 -8.64
CA ARG A 41 55.57 4.19 -8.08
C ARG A 41 55.87 4.26 -6.59
N LEU A 42 56.73 5.17 -6.16
CA LEU A 42 57.06 5.34 -4.74
C LEU A 42 55.83 5.77 -3.93
N ARG A 43 55.00 6.68 -4.47
CA ARG A 43 53.78 7.14 -3.83
C ARG A 43 52.74 6.01 -3.76
N GLN A 44 52.61 5.22 -4.81
CA GLN A 44 51.77 4.02 -4.83
C GLN A 44 52.28 2.94 -3.88
N ALA A 45 53.59 2.70 -3.81
CA ALA A 45 54.19 1.74 -2.88
C ALA A 45 54.01 2.18 -1.43
N HIS A 46 54.10 3.49 -1.15
CA HIS A 46 53.85 4.06 0.17
C HIS A 46 52.38 3.93 0.57
N LEU A 47 51.45 4.25 -0.33
CA LEU A 47 50.02 4.04 -0.11
C LEU A 47 49.67 2.55 0.04
N ALA A 48 50.29 1.68 -0.75
CA ALA A 48 50.14 0.24 -0.63
C ALA A 48 50.69 -0.30 0.69
N ALA A 49 51.82 0.21 1.17
CA ALA A 49 52.39 -0.15 2.46
C ALA A 49 51.51 0.31 3.62
N GLN A 50 50.94 1.52 3.56
CA GLN A 50 49.95 1.98 4.54
C GLN A 50 48.69 1.11 4.51
N ASN A 51 48.16 0.82 3.32
CA ASN A 51 46.99 -0.05 3.17
C ASN A 51 47.25 -1.52 3.53
N ALA A 52 48.52 -1.96 3.54
CA ALA A 52 48.93 -3.31 3.96
C ALA A 52 49.07 -3.44 5.49
N GLN A 53 49.26 -2.34 6.22
CA GLN A 53 49.30 -2.32 7.69
C GLN A 53 47.90 -2.50 8.30
N ILE A 54 46.84 -2.21 7.53
CA ILE A 54 45.46 -2.41 7.96
C ILE A 54 45.12 -3.90 7.86
N SER A 55 44.74 -4.50 8.98
CA SER A 55 44.28 -5.90 9.00
C SER A 55 43.04 -6.06 8.12
N LYS A 56 42.93 -7.19 7.42
CA LYS A 56 41.74 -7.53 6.61
C LYS A 56 40.46 -7.52 7.47
N THR A 57 40.56 -7.88 8.74
CA THR A 57 39.44 -7.85 9.70
C THR A 57 39.01 -6.42 10.02
N ASP A 58 39.96 -5.52 10.23
CA ASP A 58 39.72 -4.11 10.53
C ASP A 58 39.03 -3.40 9.34
N ARG A 59 39.45 -3.73 8.12
CA ARG A 59 38.78 -3.24 6.89
C ARG A 59 37.33 -3.67 6.78
N ILE A 60 36.99 -4.90 7.21
CA ILE A 60 35.61 -5.40 7.20
C ILE A 60 34.78 -4.67 8.27
N ILE A 61 35.37 -4.40 9.45
CA ILE A 61 34.71 -3.69 10.54
C ILE A 61 34.45 -2.22 10.15
N ASP A 62 35.40 -1.56 9.50
CA ASP A 62 35.21 -0.19 9.00
C ASP A 62 34.16 -0.12 7.89
N ALA A 63 34.12 -1.13 7.02
CA ALA A 63 33.10 -1.24 5.99
C ALA A 63 31.71 -1.49 6.59
N SER A 64 31.61 -2.32 7.64
CA SER A 64 30.34 -2.65 8.27
C SER A 64 29.73 -1.44 8.99
N ARG A 65 30.54 -0.60 9.63
CA ARG A 65 30.06 0.67 10.24
C ARG A 65 29.43 1.58 9.19
N LYS A 66 30.13 1.80 8.08
CA LYS A 66 29.62 2.64 6.98
C LYS A 66 28.37 2.06 6.34
N PHE A 67 28.31 0.73 6.19
CA PHE A 67 27.13 0.06 5.66
C PHE A 67 25.93 0.22 6.61
N PHE A 68 26.13 0.04 7.91
CA PHE A 68 25.07 0.14 8.89
C PHE A 68 24.50 1.57 8.98
N ASP A 69 25.36 2.59 8.92
CA ASP A 69 24.92 3.99 8.89
C ASP A 69 24.12 4.32 7.62
N VAL A 70 24.54 3.81 6.46
CA VAL A 70 23.82 3.98 5.19
C VAL A 70 22.49 3.23 5.21
N ALA A 71 22.48 1.99 5.70
CA ALA A 71 21.28 1.18 5.83
C ALA A 71 20.29 1.83 6.80
N HIS A 72 20.75 2.34 7.95
CA HIS A 72 19.90 3.04 8.90
C HIS A 72 19.25 4.28 8.28
N ARG A 73 20.02 5.09 7.55
CA ARG A 73 19.49 6.27 6.83
C ARG A 73 18.49 5.88 5.75
N TRP A 74 18.73 4.78 5.04
CA TRP A 74 17.81 4.28 4.02
C TRP A 74 16.50 3.77 4.64
N THR A 75 16.58 3.01 5.73
CA THR A 75 15.41 2.54 6.47
C THR A 75 14.61 3.70 7.03
N VAL A 76 15.25 4.68 7.68
CA VAL A 76 14.56 5.89 8.16
C VAL A 76 13.90 6.64 7.00
N GLY A 77 14.60 6.82 5.89
CA GLY A 77 14.04 7.42 4.67
C GLY A 77 12.80 6.67 4.16
N SER A 78 12.85 5.33 4.13
CA SER A 78 11.74 4.49 3.68
C SER A 78 10.51 4.62 4.60
N ILE A 79 10.71 4.65 5.93
CA ILE A 79 9.62 4.78 6.90
C ILE A 79 8.96 6.15 6.75
N VAL A 80 9.75 7.22 6.60
CA VAL A 80 9.21 8.59 6.41
C VAL A 80 8.42 8.70 5.11
N VAL A 81 8.90 8.11 4.02
CA VAL A 81 8.16 8.10 2.75
C VAL A 81 6.89 7.25 2.88
N PHE A 82 6.97 6.10 3.54
CA PHE A 82 5.82 5.23 3.76
C PHE A 82 4.73 5.91 4.60
N THR A 83 5.10 6.62 5.67
CA THR A 83 4.15 7.37 6.49
C THR A 83 3.52 8.54 5.74
N ALA A 84 4.28 9.22 4.88
CA ALA A 84 3.72 10.26 4.01
C ALA A 84 2.67 9.69 3.04
N VAL A 85 2.96 8.56 2.39
CA VAL A 85 2.01 7.87 1.50
C VAL A 85 0.78 7.39 2.28
N ALA A 86 0.98 6.78 3.45
CA ALA A 86 -0.12 6.35 4.31
C ALA A 86 -1.01 7.52 4.75
N GLY A 87 -0.42 8.68 5.04
CA GLY A 87 -1.16 9.90 5.36
C GLY A 87 -2.05 10.39 4.21
N VAL A 88 -1.52 10.39 2.97
CA VAL A 88 -2.30 10.76 1.78
C VAL A 88 -3.45 9.78 1.53
N VAL A 89 -3.19 8.47 1.66
CA VAL A 89 -4.23 7.44 1.52
C VAL A 89 -5.30 7.58 2.60
N SER A 90 -4.92 7.90 3.84
CA SER A 90 -5.89 8.13 4.93
C SER A 90 -6.79 9.34 4.64
N LEU A 91 -6.23 10.47 4.24
CA LEU A 91 -7.02 11.64 3.84
C LEU A 91 -7.95 11.34 2.66
N TYR A 92 -7.47 10.59 1.67
CA TYR A 92 -8.28 10.16 0.53
C TYR A 92 -9.45 9.28 0.98
N SER A 93 -9.23 8.34 1.91
CA SER A 93 -10.31 7.47 2.41
C SER A 93 -11.41 8.26 3.14
N VAL A 94 -11.06 9.30 3.89
CA VAL A 94 -12.04 10.17 4.56
C VAL A 94 -12.83 10.97 3.52
N TRP A 95 -12.13 11.52 2.51
CA TRP A 95 -12.77 12.26 1.43
C TRP A 95 -13.74 11.39 0.62
N ASP A 96 -13.34 10.18 0.26
CA ASP A 96 -14.14 9.22 -0.51
C ASP A 96 -15.44 8.86 0.23
N MET A 97 -15.35 8.57 1.53
CA MET A 97 -16.52 8.29 2.37
C MET A 97 -17.49 9.48 2.45
N VAL A 98 -16.97 10.71 2.56
CA VAL A 98 -17.81 11.92 2.61
C VAL A 98 -18.52 12.14 1.27
N GLN A 99 -17.82 11.95 0.15
CA GLN A 99 -18.38 12.15 -1.17
C GLN A 99 -19.45 11.11 -1.49
N TYR A 100 -19.21 9.85 -1.15
CA TYR A 100 -20.19 8.76 -1.26
C TYR A 100 -21.42 9.03 -0.38
N ASN A 101 -21.24 9.42 0.88
CA ASN A 101 -22.35 9.72 1.78
C ASN A 101 -23.16 10.94 1.32
N ARG A 102 -22.52 11.94 0.69
CA ARG A 102 -23.24 13.07 0.10
C ARG A 102 -24.10 12.64 -1.08
N ALA A 103 -23.58 11.77 -1.95
CA ALA A 103 -24.35 11.23 -3.07
C ALA A 103 -25.56 10.43 -2.58
N ARG A 104 -25.35 9.52 -1.61
CA ARG A 104 -26.43 8.70 -1.06
C ARG A 104 -27.49 9.52 -0.33
N ARG A 105 -27.09 10.56 0.41
CA ARG A 105 -28.04 11.49 1.05
C ARG A 105 -28.84 12.30 0.02
N ALA A 106 -28.25 12.65 -1.11
CA ALA A 106 -28.98 13.38 -2.16
C ALA A 106 -30.11 12.53 -2.74
N GLU A 107 -29.85 11.23 -3.01
CA GLU A 107 -30.88 10.28 -3.46
C GLU A 107 -32.01 10.14 -2.43
N TRP A 108 -31.67 10.00 -1.15
CA TRP A 108 -32.68 9.90 -0.09
C TRP A 108 -33.52 11.17 0.03
N ILE A 109 -32.89 12.35 -0.01
CA ILE A 109 -33.63 13.63 0.04
C ILE A 109 -34.56 13.78 -1.16
N GLU A 110 -34.13 13.37 -2.36
CA GLU A 110 -35.01 13.37 -3.53
C GLU A 110 -36.21 12.42 -3.34
N ALA A 111 -35.96 11.20 -2.85
CA ALA A 111 -37.02 10.23 -2.58
C ALA A 111 -38.01 10.74 -1.52
N GLN A 112 -37.51 11.36 -0.45
CA GLN A 112 -38.35 11.91 0.62
C GLN A 112 -39.21 13.06 0.12
N LYS A 113 -38.65 13.95 -0.71
CA LYS A 113 -39.41 15.01 -1.39
C LYS A 113 -40.50 14.45 -2.31
N ARG A 114 -40.25 13.31 -2.96
CA ARG A 114 -41.27 12.64 -3.78
C ARG A 114 -42.40 12.08 -2.92
N LEU A 115 -42.07 11.42 -1.81
CA LEU A 115 -43.07 10.91 -0.88
C LEU A 115 -43.92 12.03 -0.28
N GLU A 116 -43.29 13.13 0.15
CA GLU A 116 -44.00 14.33 0.63
C GLU A 116 -44.92 14.91 -0.46
N ALA A 117 -44.48 14.96 -1.72
CA ALA A 117 -45.29 15.42 -2.83
C ALA A 117 -46.48 14.49 -3.13
N ASP A 118 -46.26 13.17 -3.10
CA ASP A 118 -47.30 12.15 -3.29
C ASP A 118 -48.33 12.19 -2.15
N GLU A 119 -47.89 12.36 -0.91
CA GLU A 119 -48.75 12.55 0.26
C GLU A 119 -49.60 13.82 0.13
N LEU A 120 -48.99 14.94 -0.30
CA LEU A 120 -49.71 16.19 -0.54
C LEU A 120 -50.76 16.04 -1.66
N ALA A 121 -50.42 15.33 -2.74
CA ALA A 121 -51.35 15.07 -3.83
C ALA A 121 -52.52 14.18 -3.37
N MET A 122 -52.24 13.15 -2.59
CA MET A 122 -53.25 12.26 -2.01
C MET A 122 -54.16 12.99 -1.01
N ALA A 123 -53.60 13.78 -0.10
CA ALA A 123 -54.35 14.57 0.88
C ALA A 123 -55.30 15.55 0.18
N ARG A 124 -54.83 16.24 -0.87
CA ARG A 124 -55.68 17.11 -1.70
C ARG A 124 -56.77 16.34 -2.44
N LEU A 125 -56.48 15.15 -2.95
CA LEU A 125 -57.49 14.30 -3.60
C LEU A 125 -58.59 13.88 -2.61
N ALA A 126 -58.21 13.47 -1.40
CA ALA A 126 -59.14 13.14 -0.33
C ALA A 126 -59.94 14.36 0.14
N TYR A 127 -59.29 15.53 0.21
CA TYR A 127 -59.92 16.80 0.58
C TYR A 127 -61.03 17.17 -0.41
N ILE A 128 -60.74 17.08 -1.71
CA ILE A 128 -61.71 17.33 -2.78
C ILE A 128 -62.84 16.29 -2.76
N LYS A 129 -62.53 15.03 -2.45
CA LYS A 129 -63.53 13.96 -2.32
C LYS A 129 -64.41 14.11 -1.06
N GLY A 130 -64.01 14.91 -0.08
CA GLY A 130 -64.72 15.10 1.18
C GLY A 130 -64.51 14.00 2.23
N GLU A 131 -63.53 13.11 2.01
CA GLU A 131 -63.19 11.99 2.91
C GLU A 131 -61.83 12.19 3.62
N ALA A 132 -61.26 13.39 3.56
CA ALA A 132 -59.94 13.68 4.16
C ALA A 132 -59.97 13.55 5.68
N THR A 133 -58.88 13.01 6.23
CA THR A 133 -58.61 13.03 7.67
C THR A 133 -58.23 14.45 8.13
N GLU A 134 -58.38 14.76 9.42
CA GLU A 134 -58.01 16.07 9.98
C GLU A 134 -56.55 16.44 9.70
N GLU A 135 -55.64 15.46 9.78
CA GLU A 135 -54.22 15.63 9.45
C GLU A 135 -54.00 15.98 7.96
N GLN A 136 -54.75 15.35 7.05
CA GLN A 136 -54.69 15.65 5.62
C GLN A 136 -55.26 17.03 5.29
N ILE A 137 -56.33 17.45 5.98
CA ILE A 137 -56.91 18.80 5.84
C ILE A 137 -55.86 19.85 6.25
N LEU A 138 -55.22 19.67 7.39
CA LEU A 138 -54.16 20.56 7.88
C LEU A 138 -52.96 20.62 6.93
N LEU A 139 -52.51 19.47 6.41
CA LEU A 139 -51.42 19.39 5.44
C LEU A 139 -51.71 20.19 4.16
N VAL A 140 -52.95 20.12 3.66
CA VAL A 140 -53.39 20.86 2.48
C VAL A 140 -53.49 22.35 2.76
N GLU A 141 -54.02 22.72 3.92
CA GLU A 141 -54.17 24.12 4.33
C GLU A 141 -52.81 24.79 4.56
N GLU A 142 -51.88 24.12 5.25
CA GLU A 142 -50.50 24.59 5.44
C GLU A 142 -49.79 24.76 4.10
N ALA A 143 -49.94 23.80 3.19
CA ALA A 143 -49.36 23.90 1.86
C ALA A 143 -49.93 25.10 1.07
N ASN A 144 -51.25 25.35 1.17
CA ASN A 144 -51.88 26.52 0.55
C ASN A 144 -51.35 27.82 1.15
N GLN A 145 -51.28 27.92 2.48
CA GLN A 145 -50.73 29.09 3.17
C GLN A 145 -49.26 29.34 2.81
N ALA A 146 -48.45 28.28 2.75
CA ALA A 146 -47.04 28.37 2.36
C ALA A 146 -46.85 28.76 0.88
N ALA A 147 -47.79 28.41 0.01
CA ALA A 147 -47.78 28.83 -1.39
C ALA A 147 -48.20 30.31 -1.52
N GLU A 148 -49.27 30.71 -0.82
CA GLU A 148 -49.74 32.09 -0.76
C GLU A 148 -48.69 33.05 -0.19
N ALA A 149 -47.97 32.65 0.85
CA ALA A 149 -46.85 33.41 1.41
C ALA A 149 -45.68 33.58 0.43
N ARG A 150 -45.48 32.61 -0.47
CA ARG A 150 -44.50 32.68 -1.58
C ARG A 150 -45.04 33.44 -2.80
N GLY A 151 -46.32 33.83 -2.80
CA GLY A 151 -46.99 34.49 -3.93
C GLY A 151 -47.30 33.56 -5.10
N GLU A 152 -47.24 32.24 -4.88
CA GLU A 152 -47.41 31.22 -5.91
C GLU A 152 -48.60 30.30 -5.56
N LYS A 153 -49.27 29.74 -6.57
CA LYS A 153 -50.29 28.71 -6.36
C LYS A 153 -49.63 27.35 -6.38
N LEU A 154 -50.17 26.41 -5.60
CA LEU A 154 -49.66 25.06 -5.58
C LEU A 154 -49.67 24.43 -6.99
N PRO A 155 -48.65 23.62 -7.33
CA PRO A 155 -48.59 22.95 -8.62
C PRO A 155 -49.84 22.07 -8.82
N PRO A 156 -50.33 21.96 -10.07
CA PRO A 156 -51.55 21.21 -10.38
C PRO A 156 -51.41 19.74 -9.98
N LEU A 157 -52.50 19.17 -9.46
CA LEU A 157 -52.60 17.80 -8.96
C LEU A 157 -52.31 16.71 -10.00
N LEU A 158 -52.51 17.05 -11.26
CA LEU A 158 -52.19 16.21 -12.39
C LEU A 158 -51.07 16.92 -13.14
N GLU A 159 -49.94 16.24 -13.28
CA GLU A 159 -48.93 16.65 -14.26
C GLU A 159 -49.65 16.84 -15.59
N ALA A 160 -49.46 18.00 -16.23
CA ALA A 160 -50.03 18.22 -17.56
C ALA A 160 -49.63 17.03 -18.44
N PRO A 161 -50.58 16.39 -19.15
CA PRO A 161 -50.33 15.16 -19.88
C PRO A 161 -49.11 15.38 -20.78
N SER A 162 -47.99 14.78 -20.38
CA SER A 162 -46.77 14.83 -21.17
C SER A 162 -47.06 13.98 -22.39
N HIS A 163 -47.25 14.62 -23.54
CA HIS A 163 -47.37 13.94 -24.81
C HIS A 163 -46.07 13.18 -25.04
N ARG A 164 -46.08 11.90 -24.67
CA ARG A 164 -45.03 10.95 -24.96
C ARG A 164 -45.13 10.63 -26.46
N THR A 165 -44.65 11.55 -27.29
CA THR A 165 -44.41 11.27 -28.69
C THR A 165 -43.27 10.26 -28.72
N HIS A 166 -43.62 8.97 -28.78
CA HIS A 166 -42.72 7.83 -28.89
C HIS A 166 -41.91 7.80 -30.22
N PHE A 167 -41.56 8.97 -30.78
CA PHE A 167 -40.95 9.11 -32.10
C PHE A 167 -39.55 9.77 -32.08
N GLU A 168 -39.06 10.30 -30.96
CA GLU A 168 -37.69 10.86 -30.87
C GLU A 168 -36.63 9.89 -30.32
N GLU A 169 -37.00 8.64 -30.05
CA GLU A 169 -36.10 7.69 -29.36
C GLU A 169 -35.20 6.85 -30.28
N ARG A 170 -35.04 7.21 -31.57
CA ARG A 170 -34.02 6.56 -32.42
C ARG A 170 -33.26 7.58 -33.26
N ILE A 171 -31.93 7.43 -33.19
CA ILE A 171 -30.86 7.91 -34.08
C ILE A 171 -30.01 9.04 -33.45
N LYS A 172 -29.12 8.65 -32.53
CA LYS A 172 -27.75 9.18 -32.56
C LYS A 172 -26.97 8.33 -33.57
N PRO A 173 -26.62 8.84 -34.76
CA PRO A 173 -25.70 8.14 -35.64
C PRO A 173 -24.29 8.37 -35.12
N THR A 174 -23.73 7.35 -34.48
CA THR A 174 -22.28 7.15 -34.42
C THR A 174 -21.79 6.86 -35.85
N PHE A 175 -21.48 7.90 -36.63
CA PHE A 175 -20.63 7.77 -37.82
C PHE A 175 -20.09 9.15 -38.26
N GLN A 176 -18.87 9.47 -37.85
CA GLN A 176 -17.92 10.23 -38.65
C GLN A 176 -16.51 9.71 -38.34
N GLU A 177 -16.21 8.63 -39.07
CA GLU A 177 -14.89 8.13 -39.41
C GLU A 177 -14.24 9.07 -40.42
N ASN A 178 -12.97 9.44 -40.16
CA ASN A 178 -11.90 9.97 -41.03
C ASN A 178 -10.84 10.48 -40.02
N THR A 179 -9.63 9.95 -39.90
CA THR A 179 -8.68 9.52 -40.93
C THR A 179 -7.55 8.72 -40.24
N GLU A 180 -6.95 7.78 -40.98
CA GLU A 180 -5.62 7.20 -40.78
C GLU A 180 -5.50 5.98 -39.83
N GLU A 181 -5.78 4.80 -40.37
CA GLU A 181 -4.90 3.66 -40.11
C GLU A 181 -4.89 2.68 -41.29
N SER A 182 -3.69 2.38 -41.80
CA SER A 182 -3.43 1.19 -42.59
C SER A 182 -2.04 0.66 -42.26
N ALA A 183 -2.06 -0.29 -41.33
CA ALA A 183 -1.32 -1.55 -41.35
C ALA A 183 0.22 -1.53 -41.28
N ALA A 184 0.77 -2.04 -40.17
CA ALA A 184 1.67 -3.21 -40.20
C ALA A 184 2.03 -3.76 -38.80
N LYS A 185 1.88 -5.08 -38.67
CA LYS A 185 2.61 -6.04 -37.81
C LYS A 185 2.10 -6.38 -36.39
N THR A 186 1.37 -7.49 -36.39
CA THR A 186 1.35 -8.60 -35.42
C THR A 186 2.70 -8.95 -34.80
N SER A 187 2.76 -9.18 -33.47
CA SER A 187 2.87 -10.53 -32.86
C SER A 187 3.29 -10.52 -31.37
N THR A 188 2.56 -11.31 -30.57
CA THR A 188 3.05 -12.18 -29.47
C THR A 188 3.56 -11.60 -28.14
N GLY A 189 2.75 -11.78 -27.08
CA GLY A 189 3.11 -12.71 -25.99
C GLY A 189 3.34 -12.14 -24.58
N LYS A 190 2.64 -12.76 -23.60
CA LYS A 190 2.67 -12.60 -22.12
C LYS A 190 1.79 -11.45 -21.59
N GLY A 191 0.60 -11.62 -21.04
CA GLY A 191 0.00 -12.80 -20.39
C GLY A 191 0.23 -12.81 -18.87
N VAL A 192 -0.37 -11.87 -18.11
CA VAL A 192 -0.62 -11.98 -16.65
C VAL A 192 -1.87 -11.21 -16.18
N LEU A 193 -2.83 -10.87 -17.05
CA LEU A 193 -4.06 -10.12 -16.68
C LEU A 193 -5.28 -11.03 -16.38
N GLY A 194 -5.06 -12.31 -16.06
CA GLY A 194 -6.12 -13.32 -16.01
C GLY A 194 -6.45 -13.94 -14.64
N ILE A 195 -5.94 -13.43 -13.50
CA ILE A 195 -6.08 -14.11 -12.19
C ILE A 195 -6.80 -13.25 -11.12
N PHE A 196 -7.52 -12.19 -11.47
CA PHE A 196 -8.29 -11.40 -10.47
C PHE A 196 -9.78 -11.22 -10.74
N SER A 197 -10.36 -11.82 -11.79
CA SER A 197 -11.80 -11.69 -12.08
C SER A 197 -12.70 -12.74 -11.38
N GLY A 198 -12.25 -13.31 -10.25
CA GLY A 198 -12.92 -14.45 -9.60
C GLY A 198 -13.62 -14.20 -8.27
N VAL A 199 -13.60 -12.98 -7.70
CA VAL A 199 -14.13 -12.72 -6.34
C VAL A 199 -14.90 -11.40 -6.27
N LEU A 200 -15.86 -11.17 -7.16
CA LEU A 200 -16.90 -10.15 -6.93
C LEU A 200 -18.11 -10.41 -7.84
N GLY A 201 -18.91 -11.41 -7.49
CA GLY A 201 -20.10 -11.76 -8.26
C GLY A 201 -21.15 -12.43 -7.40
N GLY A 202 -22.23 -11.70 -7.14
CA GLY A 202 -23.56 -12.28 -6.91
C GLY A 202 -24.03 -12.33 -5.47
N GLY A 203 -24.78 -11.30 -5.05
CA GLY A 203 -25.49 -11.33 -3.78
C GLY A 203 -26.30 -10.08 -3.50
N GLU A 204 -26.99 -9.54 -4.51
CA GLU A 204 -27.95 -8.44 -4.34
C GLU A 204 -29.36 -9.05 -4.34
N LYS A 205 -30.09 -8.92 -3.22
CA LYS A 205 -31.56 -8.89 -3.16
C LYS A 205 -32.06 -8.46 -1.77
N LYS A 206 -32.75 -7.32 -1.80
CA LYS A 206 -33.94 -6.88 -1.04
C LYS A 206 -33.88 -6.79 0.49
N GLU A 207 -34.09 -5.55 0.93
CA GLU A 207 -34.77 -5.18 2.17
C GLU A 207 -36.19 -5.75 2.19
N GLU A 208 -36.56 -6.40 3.29
CA GLU A 208 -37.87 -6.21 3.96
C GLU A 208 -37.60 -6.22 5.48
N GLU A 209 -38.13 -5.20 6.13
CA GLU A 209 -37.96 -4.88 7.55
C GLU A 209 -38.98 -5.69 8.37
N SER A 210 -38.52 -6.63 9.21
CA SER A 210 -39.29 -7.07 10.38
C SER A 210 -38.38 -7.78 11.40
N LYS A 211 -38.26 -7.15 12.57
CA LYS A 211 -37.78 -7.56 13.92
C LYS A 211 -37.39 -9.05 14.23
N ASP A 212 -36.72 -9.75 13.33
CA ASP A 212 -36.15 -11.09 13.52
C ASP A 212 -34.64 -11.16 13.13
N ASP A 213 -34.03 -9.99 12.85
CA ASP A 213 -32.71 -9.87 12.22
C ASP A 213 -31.55 -10.39 13.08
N LEU A 214 -31.66 -10.38 14.41
CA LEU A 214 -30.55 -10.77 15.29
C LEU A 214 -30.20 -12.27 15.19
N GLN A 215 -31.17 -13.12 14.88
CA GLN A 215 -30.93 -14.56 14.73
C GLN A 215 -30.30 -14.87 13.36
N ASP A 216 -30.73 -14.20 12.30
CA ASP A 216 -30.20 -14.39 10.95
C ASP A 216 -28.75 -13.90 10.81
N TYR A 217 -28.37 -12.82 11.50
CA TYR A 217 -26.97 -12.39 11.59
C TYR A 217 -26.09 -13.44 12.30
N GLN A 218 -26.58 -14.06 13.38
CA GLN A 218 -25.84 -15.13 14.04
C GLN A 218 -25.68 -16.37 13.15
N ILE A 219 -26.73 -16.75 12.43
CA ILE A 219 -26.71 -17.90 11.52
C ILE A 219 -25.74 -17.64 10.35
N GLN A 220 -25.73 -16.43 9.79
CA GLN A 220 -24.76 -16.06 8.75
C GLN A 220 -23.31 -16.08 9.27
N LEU A 221 -23.07 -15.59 10.48
CA LEU A 221 -21.73 -15.61 11.09
C LEU A 221 -21.24 -17.05 11.34
N MET A 222 -22.09 -17.94 11.86
CA MET A 222 -21.74 -19.35 12.05
C MET A 222 -21.45 -20.04 10.72
N LYS A 223 -22.21 -19.74 9.67
CA LYS A 223 -22.01 -20.31 8.33
C LYS A 223 -20.70 -19.82 7.71
N LEU A 224 -20.37 -18.55 7.86
CA LEU A 224 -19.08 -17.97 7.44
C LEU A 224 -17.91 -18.61 8.19
N GLU A 225 -18.05 -18.81 9.49
CA GLU A 225 -17.02 -19.45 10.31
C GLU A 225 -16.81 -20.92 9.92
N GLN A 226 -17.89 -21.67 9.63
CA GLN A 226 -17.80 -23.03 9.10
C GLN A 226 -17.12 -23.09 7.74
N VAL A 227 -17.45 -22.17 6.82
CA VAL A 227 -16.81 -22.08 5.50
C VAL A 227 -15.32 -21.71 5.62
N ASN A 228 -14.96 -20.84 6.55
CA ASN A 228 -13.56 -20.50 6.81
C ASN A 228 -12.81 -21.68 7.42
N LYS A 229 -13.42 -22.42 8.34
CA LYS A 229 -12.85 -23.64 8.94
C LYS A 229 -12.64 -24.73 7.87
N SER A 230 -13.62 -24.99 7.01
CA SER A 230 -13.47 -25.99 5.95
C SER A 230 -12.39 -25.60 4.94
N ARG A 231 -12.32 -24.33 4.51
CA ARG A 231 -11.24 -23.83 3.65
C ARG A 231 -9.86 -23.97 4.29
N LEU A 232 -9.76 -23.74 5.59
CA LEU A 232 -8.50 -23.85 6.32
C LEU A 232 -8.05 -25.31 6.48
N GLU A 233 -9.00 -26.24 6.64
CA GLU A 233 -8.74 -27.68 6.61
C GLU A 233 -8.33 -28.18 5.23
N GLU A 234 -8.97 -27.68 4.17
CA GLU A 234 -8.60 -27.96 2.77
C GLU A 234 -7.18 -27.45 2.47
N ALA A 235 -6.83 -26.23 2.89
CA ALA A 235 -5.48 -25.68 2.75
C ALA A 235 -4.44 -26.55 3.46
N ARG A 236 -4.71 -26.95 4.72
CA ARG A 236 -3.86 -27.88 5.49
C ARG A 236 -3.76 -29.26 4.86
N ALA A 237 -4.79 -29.73 4.16
CA ALA A 237 -4.77 -31.01 3.45
C ALA A 237 -3.91 -30.93 2.17
N VAL A 238 -3.94 -29.78 1.47
CA VAL A 238 -3.10 -29.51 0.30
C VAL A 238 -1.63 -29.41 0.70
N GLU A 239 -1.32 -28.72 1.81
CA GLU A 239 0.04 -28.65 2.35
C GLU A 239 0.58 -30.03 2.73
N ARG A 240 -0.21 -30.85 3.44
CA ARG A 240 0.17 -32.25 3.75
C ARG A 240 0.42 -33.10 2.51
N LYS A 241 -0.34 -32.89 1.43
CA LYS A 241 -0.09 -33.57 0.14
C LYS A 241 1.22 -33.11 -0.50
N ARG A 242 1.54 -31.81 -0.42
CA ARG A 242 2.80 -31.23 -0.94
C ARG A 242 4.01 -31.71 -0.14
N GLU A 243 3.90 -31.79 1.18
CA GLU A 243 4.95 -32.36 2.05
C GLU A 243 5.19 -33.84 1.76
N ARG A 244 4.15 -34.63 1.48
CA ARG A 244 4.30 -36.03 1.05
C ARG A 244 4.96 -36.17 -0.32
N GLN A 245 4.76 -35.20 -1.22
CA GLN A 245 5.49 -35.15 -2.49
C GLN A 245 6.96 -34.77 -2.31
N GLN A 246 7.28 -33.89 -1.35
CA GLN A 246 8.66 -33.48 -1.06
C GLN A 246 9.44 -34.52 -0.24
N ASN A 247 8.81 -35.14 0.77
CA ASN A 247 9.47 -36.02 1.74
C ASN A 247 9.15 -37.51 1.51
N GLY A 248 8.57 -37.86 0.36
CA GLY A 248 8.13 -39.23 0.04
C GLY A 248 6.94 -39.70 0.89
N GLY A 249 6.27 -40.74 0.39
CA GLY A 249 5.17 -41.40 1.10
C GLY A 249 5.66 -42.12 2.37
N PRO A 250 4.75 -42.53 3.26
CA PRO A 250 5.13 -43.28 4.47
C PRO A 250 5.79 -44.63 4.16
N LEU A 251 5.57 -45.18 2.96
CA LEU A 251 6.20 -46.41 2.47
C LEU A 251 7.67 -46.19 2.07
N ASP A 252 8.02 -45.00 1.57
CA ASP A 252 9.38 -44.65 1.12
C ASP A 252 10.34 -44.41 2.29
N ARG A 253 9.79 -44.23 3.51
CA ARG A 253 10.57 -43.98 4.74
C ARG A 253 11.07 -45.25 5.42
N LEU A 254 10.53 -46.42 5.05
CA LEU A 254 10.87 -47.70 5.68
C LEU A 254 12.13 -48.37 5.08
N GLY A 255 12.74 -47.79 4.05
CA GLY A 255 13.98 -48.29 3.42
C GLY A 255 15.25 -47.50 3.77
N GLY A 256 15.15 -46.46 4.60
CA GLY A 256 16.23 -45.51 4.87
C GLY A 256 16.86 -45.60 6.27
N GLU A 257 16.47 -46.56 7.10
CA GLU A 257 17.13 -46.80 8.39
C GLU A 257 18.32 -47.76 8.22
N PRO A 258 19.58 -47.29 8.31
CA PRO A 258 20.67 -48.18 8.62
C PRO A 258 20.52 -48.67 10.06
N ALA A 259 20.53 -49.99 10.21
CA ALA A 259 20.64 -50.66 11.49
C ALA A 259 21.80 -50.10 12.32
N ALA A 260 21.52 -49.87 13.61
CA ALA A 260 22.43 -49.75 14.76
C ALA A 260 23.93 -49.52 14.46
N GLY A 261 24.42 -48.31 14.75
CA GLY A 261 25.87 -48.06 14.88
C GLY A 261 26.24 -46.59 15.03
N SER A 262 26.53 -46.17 16.26
CA SER A 262 27.40 -45.05 16.67
C SER A 262 27.59 -43.83 15.74
N THR A 263 27.21 -42.63 16.19
CA THR A 263 28.18 -41.60 16.64
C THR A 263 27.50 -40.31 17.07
N SER A 264 28.06 -39.73 18.12
CA SER A 264 27.71 -38.47 18.74
C SER A 264 28.00 -37.27 17.83
N GLY A 265 26.96 -36.51 17.49
CA GLY A 265 27.07 -35.20 16.84
C GLY A 265 26.39 -34.14 17.69
N LYS A 266 27.11 -33.59 18.66
CA LYS A 266 26.64 -32.49 19.52
C LYS A 266 26.34 -31.25 18.65
N SER A 267 25.08 -30.81 18.64
CA SER A 267 24.67 -29.59 17.94
C SER A 267 25.08 -28.34 18.74
N TRP A 268 26.03 -27.58 18.20
CA TRP A 268 26.50 -26.28 18.73
C TRP A 268 25.39 -25.20 18.79
N TRP A 269 24.31 -25.32 18.02
CA TRP A 269 23.37 -24.23 17.76
C TRP A 269 22.25 -24.02 18.81
N LYS A 270 22.33 -24.60 19.99
CA LYS A 270 21.27 -24.50 21.03
C LYS A 270 21.62 -23.56 22.19
N PHE A 271 22.39 -22.50 21.94
CA PHE A 271 22.74 -21.52 23.00
C PHE A 271 22.65 -20.05 22.56
N TRP A 272 21.71 -19.72 21.67
CA TRP A 272 21.30 -18.33 21.45
C TRP A 272 19.78 -18.26 21.34
#